data_AF-A0A3B9FRL3-F1
#
_entry.id   AF-A0A3B9FRL3-F1
#
_cell.length_a   1.000
_cell.length_b   1.000
_cell.length_c   1.000
_cell.angle_alpha   90.00
_cell.angle_beta   90.00
_cell.angle_gamma   90.00
#
_symmetry.space_group_name_H-M   'P 1'
#
loop_
_entity.id
_entity.type
_entity.pdbx_description
1 polymer ?
#
loop_
_entity_poly.entity_id
_entity_poly.type
_entity_poly.pdbx_seq_one_letter_code
_entity_poly.pdbx_strand_id
1 'polypeptide(L)'
;MKTLMRSLALAAAILVTPSLKAQVQCDNDTSNFVSLVDLQTGYYLGLYQGGLYPGGSNFLPASHRADGLAIAKAIKPLDTLGNVDWENGKVIFAGMGASTAGNSWNHFVDIVDTASGLNPCMRAINACLGAKGLDIMIDTAVNGWYWYDEILPKIEYYNSSRYQVQVAWIKSASK
;
A
#
# COMPACT_ATOMS: atom_id res chain seq x y z
N MET A 1 -82.98 -20.61 -2.24
CA MET A 1 -82.13 -19.93 -1.25
C MET A 1 -80.66 -20.24 -1.56
N LYS A 2 -79.83 -19.18 -1.67
CA LYS A 2 -78.34 -19.15 -1.63
C LYS A 2 -77.60 -19.61 -2.90
N THR A 3 -77.26 -18.65 -3.79
CA THR A 3 -75.94 -17.98 -4.01
C THR A 3 -74.99 -18.75 -4.93
N LEU A 4 -74.74 -18.30 -6.18
CA LEU A 4 -73.78 -17.27 -6.65
C LEU A 4 -72.35 -17.83 -6.82
N MET A 5 -71.86 -17.93 -8.06
CA MET A 5 -70.45 -17.66 -8.36
C MET A 5 -70.22 -17.44 -9.86
N ARG A 6 -69.83 -16.20 -10.18
CA ARG A 6 -69.27 -15.75 -11.45
C ARG A 6 -67.81 -16.17 -11.49
N SER A 7 -67.35 -16.79 -12.57
CA SER A 7 -65.93 -17.09 -12.76
C SER A 7 -65.29 -16.00 -13.60
N LEU A 8 -64.44 -15.20 -12.94
CA LEU A 8 -63.56 -14.17 -13.49
C LEU A 8 -62.48 -14.84 -14.37
N ALA A 9 -62.33 -14.42 -15.62
CA ALA A 9 -61.17 -14.78 -16.44
C ALA A 9 -59.97 -13.91 -16.03
N LEU A 10 -58.93 -14.54 -15.48
CA LEU A 10 -57.68 -13.88 -15.10
C LEU A 10 -56.71 -13.94 -16.29
N ALA A 11 -56.53 -12.82 -17.01
CA ALA A 11 -55.51 -12.70 -18.05
C ALA A 11 -54.15 -12.40 -17.40
N ALA A 12 -53.23 -13.36 -17.44
CA ALA A 12 -51.86 -13.18 -16.99
C ALA A 12 -51.05 -12.43 -18.06
N ALA A 13 -50.78 -11.14 -17.84
CA ALA A 13 -49.83 -10.38 -18.65
C ALA A 13 -48.40 -10.74 -18.23
N ILE A 14 -47.70 -11.50 -19.06
CA ILE A 14 -46.27 -11.79 -18.89
C ILE A 14 -45.50 -10.50 -19.23
N LEU A 15 -45.05 -9.79 -18.20
CA LEU A 15 -44.09 -8.70 -18.32
C LEU A 15 -42.72 -9.30 -18.69
N VAL A 16 -42.40 -9.31 -19.98
CA VAL A 16 -41.02 -9.51 -20.44
C VAL A 16 -40.27 -8.23 -20.12
N THR A 17 -39.59 -8.19 -18.98
CA THR A 17 -38.63 -7.13 -18.69
C THR A 17 -37.44 -7.33 -19.63
N PRO A 18 -37.11 -6.38 -20.52
CA PRO A 18 -35.86 -6.46 -21.26
C PRO A 18 -34.73 -6.41 -20.24
N SER A 19 -33.93 -7.47 -20.20
CA SER A 19 -32.67 -7.46 -19.47
C SER A 19 -31.78 -6.40 -20.11
N LEU A 20 -31.75 -5.20 -19.53
CA LEU A 20 -30.73 -4.19 -19.81
C LEU A 20 -29.39 -4.84 -19.49
N LYS A 21 -28.69 -5.31 -20.52
CA LYS A 21 -27.28 -5.68 -20.40
C LYS A 21 -26.58 -4.40 -19.98
N ALA A 22 -25.99 -4.39 -18.79
CA ALA A 22 -25.08 -3.33 -18.39
C ALA A 22 -24.03 -3.19 -19.51
N GLN A 23 -24.09 -2.11 -20.27
CA GLN A 23 -23.10 -1.80 -21.28
C GLN A 23 -21.82 -1.44 -20.53
N VAL A 24 -20.69 -2.03 -20.92
CA VAL A 24 -19.39 -1.63 -20.37
C VAL A 24 -19.25 -0.12 -20.62
N GLN A 25 -18.89 0.63 -19.58
CA GLN A 25 -18.72 2.08 -19.68
C GLN A 25 -17.46 2.36 -20.52
N CYS A 26 -17.63 2.48 -21.83
CA CYS A 26 -16.53 2.74 -22.77
C CYS A 26 -16.04 4.20 -22.73
N ASP A 27 -16.68 5.09 -21.98
CA ASP A 27 -16.30 6.51 -21.92
C ASP A 27 -14.94 6.74 -21.22
N ASN A 28 -14.47 5.78 -20.41
CA ASN A 28 -13.13 5.79 -19.81
C ASN A 28 -12.17 4.91 -20.62
N ASP A 29 -12.07 5.20 -21.93
CA ASP A 29 -11.12 4.52 -22.79
C ASP A 29 -9.69 4.99 -22.50
N THR A 30 -8.92 4.13 -21.84
CA THR A 30 -7.50 4.37 -21.56
C THR A 30 -6.58 3.87 -22.67
N SER A 31 -7.12 3.29 -23.75
CA SER A 31 -6.33 2.71 -24.85
C SER A 31 -5.43 3.72 -25.56
N ASN A 32 -5.76 5.01 -25.48
CA ASN A 32 -4.98 6.09 -26.07
C ASN A 32 -3.90 6.66 -25.11
N PHE A 33 -3.85 6.21 -23.86
CA PHE A 33 -2.76 6.59 -22.96
C PHE A 33 -1.57 5.67 -23.14
N VAL A 34 -0.39 6.28 -23.31
CA VAL A 34 0.88 5.56 -23.31
C VAL A 34 1.31 5.38 -21.86
N SER A 35 1.65 4.15 -21.47
CA SER A 35 2.10 3.86 -20.11
C SER A 35 3.40 4.60 -19.79
N LEU A 36 3.69 4.82 -18.51
CA LEU A 36 4.91 5.54 -18.11
C LEU A 36 6.19 4.86 -18.64
N VAL A 37 6.23 3.53 -18.63
CA VAL A 37 7.38 2.76 -19.13
C VAL A 37 7.49 2.81 -20.66
N ASP A 38 6.37 2.98 -21.36
CA ASP A 38 6.34 3.07 -22.83
C ASP A 38 6.56 4.51 -23.32
N LEU A 39 6.30 5.52 -22.47
CA LEU A 39 6.60 6.91 -22.78
C LEU A 39 8.10 7.11 -23.02
N GLN A 40 8.96 6.39 -22.31
CA GLN A 40 10.42 6.47 -22.42
C GLN A 40 10.91 7.93 -22.43
N THR A 41 11.55 8.39 -23.49
CA THR A 41 12.05 9.77 -23.63
C THR A 41 10.94 10.82 -23.84
N GLY A 42 9.69 10.39 -24.02
CA GLY A 42 8.51 11.24 -24.10
C GLY A 42 8.12 11.84 -22.74
N TYR A 43 7.06 12.66 -22.74
CA TYR A 43 6.66 13.45 -21.56
C TYR A 43 5.16 13.34 -21.29
N TYR A 44 4.81 13.03 -20.04
CA TYR A 44 3.46 13.18 -19.51
C TYR A 44 3.20 14.66 -19.16
N LEU A 45 2.05 15.19 -19.64
CA LEU A 45 1.67 16.61 -19.53
C LEU A 45 2.72 17.59 -20.10
N GLY A 46 3.63 17.12 -20.95
CA GLY A 46 4.75 17.92 -21.49
C GLY A 46 5.82 18.31 -20.45
N LEU A 47 5.73 17.81 -19.21
CA LEU A 47 6.59 18.22 -18.09
C LEU A 47 7.32 17.05 -17.44
N TYR A 48 6.67 15.89 -17.33
CA TYR A 48 7.18 14.76 -16.59
C TYR A 48 7.70 13.70 -17.56
N GLN A 49 9.03 13.56 -17.65
CA GLN A 49 9.64 12.57 -18.52
C GLN A 49 9.15 11.16 -18.15
N GLY A 50 8.89 10.34 -19.16
CA GLY A 50 8.59 8.92 -19.00
C GLY A 50 9.80 8.11 -18.54
N GLY A 51 9.63 6.79 -18.56
CA GLY A 51 10.61 5.85 -18.04
C GLY A 51 10.65 5.79 -16.51
N LEU A 52 11.27 4.74 -15.98
CA LEU A 52 11.44 4.56 -14.53
C LEU A 52 12.66 5.32 -13.98
N TYR A 53 13.57 5.75 -14.87
CA TYR A 53 14.86 6.36 -14.53
C TYR A 53 15.18 7.53 -15.46
N PRO A 54 16.13 8.41 -15.08
CA PRO A 54 16.48 9.59 -15.87
C PRO A 54 16.80 9.28 -17.33
N GLY A 55 16.41 10.18 -18.23
CA GLY A 55 16.62 10.01 -19.66
C GLY A 55 15.61 9.07 -20.33
N GLY A 56 14.48 8.76 -19.68
CA GLY A 56 13.45 7.90 -20.27
C GLY A 56 13.78 6.42 -20.23
N SER A 57 14.71 6.00 -19.37
CA SER A 57 15.16 4.61 -19.28
C SER A 57 14.26 3.79 -18.35
N ASN A 58 14.04 2.51 -18.70
CA ASN A 58 13.47 1.51 -17.79
C ASN A 58 14.54 0.61 -17.16
N PHE A 59 15.81 0.82 -17.52
CA PHE A 59 16.94 0.11 -16.95
C PHE A 59 17.50 0.89 -15.76
N LEU A 60 17.60 0.18 -14.63
CA LEU A 60 18.20 0.67 -13.40
C LEU A 60 19.65 1.16 -13.65
N PRO A 61 19.95 2.46 -13.45
CA PRO A 61 21.30 2.98 -13.59
C PRO A 61 22.27 2.30 -12.61
N ALA A 62 23.52 2.12 -13.04
CA ALA A 62 24.55 1.50 -12.21
C ALA A 62 24.78 2.24 -10.88
N SER A 63 24.69 3.57 -10.89
CA SER A 63 24.77 4.41 -9.68
C SER A 63 23.63 4.08 -8.71
N HIS A 64 22.39 4.05 -9.18
CA HIS A 64 21.23 3.74 -8.33
C HIS A 64 21.30 2.33 -7.75
N ARG A 65 21.81 1.35 -8.52
CA ARG A 65 22.09 0.00 -8.01
C ARG A 65 23.18 0.02 -6.94
N ALA A 66 24.26 0.77 -7.16
CA ALA A 66 25.35 0.88 -6.19
C ALA A 66 24.89 1.53 -4.88
N ASP A 67 24.07 2.58 -4.96
CA ASP A 67 23.47 3.25 -3.81
C ASP A 67 22.57 2.29 -3.01
N GLY A 68 21.70 1.55 -3.70
CA GLY A 68 20.84 0.54 -3.06
C GLY A 68 21.65 -0.56 -2.36
N LEU A 69 22.74 -1.04 -2.98
CA LEU A 69 23.65 -2.01 -2.37
C LEU A 69 24.41 -1.42 -1.18
N ALA A 70 24.77 -0.14 -1.22
CA ALA A 70 25.43 0.54 -0.12
C ALA A 70 24.49 0.66 1.10
N ILE A 71 23.22 1.06 0.87
CA ILE A 71 22.18 1.09 1.91
C ILE A 71 21.97 -0.31 2.50
N ALA A 72 21.80 -1.33 1.65
CA ALA A 72 21.57 -2.70 2.10
C ALA A 72 22.72 -3.23 2.99
N LYS A 73 23.99 -2.88 2.67
CA LYS A 73 25.17 -3.26 3.47
C LYS A 73 25.26 -2.53 4.81
N ALA A 74 24.59 -1.39 4.96
CA ALA A 74 24.60 -0.61 6.19
C ALA A 74 23.60 -1.15 7.24
N ILE A 75 22.60 -1.92 6.80
CA ILE A 75 21.59 -2.52 7.68
C ILE A 75 22.24 -3.59 8.56
N LYS A 76 22.02 -3.49 9.88
CA LYS A 76 22.54 -4.44 10.87
C LYS A 76 21.47 -4.76 11.90
N PRO A 77 21.40 -5.98 12.44
CA PRO A 77 20.52 -6.27 13.56
C PRO A 77 20.95 -5.42 14.77
N LEU A 78 20.00 -4.70 15.37
CA LEU A 78 20.24 -3.84 16.52
C LEU A 78 19.47 -4.35 17.74
N ASP A 79 19.99 -4.11 18.94
CA ASP A 79 19.25 -4.24 20.20
C ASP A 79 18.23 -3.10 20.35
N THR A 80 17.43 -3.11 21.42
CA THR A 80 16.42 -2.07 21.67
C THR A 80 17.02 -0.70 22.04
N LEU A 81 18.33 -0.62 22.32
CA LEU A 81 19.07 0.60 22.61
C LEU A 81 19.81 1.16 21.38
N GLY A 82 19.78 0.44 20.25
CA GLY A 82 20.42 0.84 18.99
C GLY A 82 21.86 0.35 18.82
N ASN A 83 22.36 -0.51 19.69
CA ASN A 83 23.67 -1.14 19.51
C ASN A 83 23.55 -2.34 18.57
N VAL A 84 24.62 -2.63 17.82
CA VAL A 84 24.65 -3.84 16.97
C VAL A 84 24.64 -5.09 17.84
N ASP A 85 23.71 -6.00 17.56
CA ASP A 85 23.58 -7.30 18.22
C ASP A 85 23.34 -8.38 17.15
N TRP A 86 24.36 -9.19 16.90
CA TRP A 86 24.30 -10.25 15.87
C TRP A 86 23.59 -11.53 16.33
N GLU A 87 23.32 -11.67 17.63
CA GLU A 87 22.72 -12.86 18.20
C GLU A 87 21.21 -12.68 18.39
N ASN A 88 20.80 -11.55 18.98
CA ASN A 88 19.39 -11.30 19.32
C ASN A 88 18.83 -10.01 18.70
N GLY A 89 19.65 -9.27 17.95
CA GLY A 89 19.23 -8.00 17.37
C GLY A 89 18.20 -8.18 16.25
N LYS A 90 17.46 -7.10 15.99
CA LYS A 90 16.39 -7.05 14.99
C LYS A 90 16.65 -5.96 13.95
N VAL A 91 16.15 -6.22 12.75
CA VAL A 91 15.97 -5.25 11.67
C VAL A 91 14.47 -5.10 11.44
N ILE A 92 13.90 -3.96 11.80
CA ILE A 92 12.49 -3.69 11.60
C ILE A 92 12.26 -3.00 10.27
N PHE A 93 11.38 -3.59 9.45
CA PHE A 93 10.81 -2.99 8.26
C PHE A 93 9.37 -2.55 8.55
N ALA A 94 9.16 -1.25 8.77
CA ALA A 94 7.88 -0.70 9.16
C ALA A 94 7.06 -0.23 7.94
N GLY A 95 5.80 -0.66 7.85
CA GLY A 95 4.82 -0.07 6.94
C GLY A 95 4.09 1.09 7.62
N MET A 96 3.99 2.23 6.94
CA MET A 96 3.38 3.45 7.47
C MET A 96 2.40 4.07 6.49
N GLY A 97 1.39 4.75 7.03
CA GLY A 97 0.35 5.44 6.28
C GLY A 97 -1.04 5.28 6.90
N ALA A 98 -2.06 5.64 6.12
CA ALA A 98 -3.46 5.54 6.52
C ALA A 98 -3.99 4.10 6.48
N SER A 99 -5.30 3.90 6.68
CA SER A 99 -5.94 2.58 6.69
C SER A 99 -5.72 1.78 5.40
N THR A 100 -5.73 2.43 4.23
CA THR A 100 -5.50 1.73 2.96
C THR A 100 -4.04 1.30 2.79
N ALA A 101 -3.09 1.96 3.46
CA ALA A 101 -1.71 1.49 3.55
C ALA A 101 -1.63 0.27 4.48
N GLY A 102 -2.29 0.36 5.63
CA GLY A 102 -2.35 -0.72 6.61
C GLY A 102 -2.93 -2.01 6.03
N ASN A 103 -3.99 -1.93 5.24
CA ASN A 103 -4.59 -3.11 4.60
C ASN A 103 -3.62 -3.80 3.63
N SER A 104 -2.96 -3.03 2.76
CA SER A 104 -1.94 -3.57 1.84
C SER A 104 -0.75 -4.14 2.59
N TRP A 105 -0.32 -3.46 3.66
CA TRP A 105 0.85 -3.86 4.43
C TRP A 105 0.61 -5.12 5.26
N ASN A 106 -0.59 -5.31 5.82
CA ASN A 106 -0.94 -6.56 6.50
C ASN A 106 -0.74 -7.76 5.58
N HIS A 107 -1.19 -7.67 4.32
CA HIS A 107 -0.98 -8.75 3.37
C HIS A 107 0.51 -8.98 3.07
N PHE A 108 1.32 -7.93 3.00
CA PHE A 108 2.77 -8.07 2.86
C PHE A 108 3.41 -8.76 4.07
N VAL A 109 2.97 -8.43 5.29
CA VAL A 109 3.42 -9.10 6.52
C VAL A 109 3.08 -10.59 6.47
N ASP A 110 1.87 -10.97 6.04
CA ASP A 110 1.48 -12.39 5.89
C ASP A 110 2.40 -13.17 4.93
N ILE A 111 2.82 -12.51 3.84
CA ILE A 111 3.78 -13.08 2.87
C ILE A 111 5.16 -13.21 3.52
N VAL A 112 5.64 -12.18 4.21
CA VAL A 112 6.94 -12.17 4.88
C VAL A 112 7.03 -13.27 5.95
N ASP A 113 5.99 -13.41 6.77
CA ASP A 113 5.96 -14.37 7.88
C ASP A 113 5.95 -15.83 7.42
N THR A 114 5.56 -16.09 6.17
CA THR A 114 5.52 -17.44 5.58
C THR A 114 6.62 -17.68 4.54
N ALA A 115 7.42 -16.67 4.20
CA ALA A 115 8.47 -16.77 3.19
C ALA A 115 9.69 -17.56 3.72
N SER A 116 10.22 -18.44 2.87
CA SER A 116 11.50 -19.10 3.12
C SER A 116 12.67 -18.25 2.62
N GLY A 117 13.83 -18.37 3.27
CA GLY A 117 15.07 -17.67 2.85
C GLY A 117 15.19 -16.22 3.31
N LEU A 118 14.28 -15.73 4.16
CA LEU A 118 14.45 -14.45 4.83
C LEU A 118 15.46 -14.56 5.98
N ASN A 119 16.16 -13.45 6.24
CA ASN A 119 17.03 -13.36 7.39
C ASN A 119 16.18 -13.35 8.68
N PRO A 120 16.43 -14.25 9.65
CA PRO A 120 15.62 -14.37 10.88
C PRO A 120 15.68 -13.12 11.78
N CYS A 121 16.69 -12.26 11.62
CA CYS A 121 16.76 -10.99 12.33
C CYS A 121 15.79 -9.94 11.76
N MET A 122 15.25 -10.12 10.55
CA MET A 122 14.35 -9.15 9.93
C MET A 122 12.89 -9.43 10.30
N ARG A 123 12.15 -8.37 10.62
CA ARG A 123 10.70 -8.45 10.86
C ARG A 123 9.99 -7.28 10.18
N ALA A 124 8.90 -7.59 9.47
CA ALA A 124 7.98 -6.58 8.99
C ALA A 124 6.94 -6.24 10.08
N ILE A 125 6.67 -4.95 10.30
CA ILE A 125 5.67 -4.49 11.29
C ILE A 125 4.71 -3.51 10.63
N ASN A 126 3.42 -3.65 10.90
CA ASN A 126 2.43 -2.66 10.50
C ASN A 126 2.33 -1.52 11.52
N ALA A 127 2.90 -0.36 11.16
CA ALA A 127 2.81 0.88 11.91
C ALA A 127 1.81 1.87 11.27
N CYS A 128 0.83 1.41 10.49
CA CYS A 128 -0.17 2.31 9.92
C CYS A 128 -1.17 2.80 10.98
N LEU A 129 -1.67 4.02 10.78
CA LEU A 129 -2.67 4.67 11.64
C LEU A 129 -3.79 5.28 10.79
N GLY A 130 -5.02 4.85 11.05
CA GLY A 130 -6.20 5.24 10.27
C GLY A 130 -6.43 6.75 10.18
N ALA A 131 -6.85 7.21 9.00
CA ALA A 131 -7.20 8.61 8.71
C ALA A 131 -6.09 9.65 8.93
N LYS A 132 -4.82 9.23 9.02
CA LYS A 132 -3.65 10.11 9.11
C LYS A 132 -2.83 10.02 7.83
N GLY A 133 -2.65 11.15 7.17
CA GLY A 133 -1.80 11.27 5.98
C GLY A 133 -0.43 11.84 6.34
N LEU A 134 0.35 12.17 5.31
CA LEU A 134 1.66 12.80 5.47
C LEU A 134 1.60 14.13 6.24
N ASP A 135 0.49 14.87 6.13
CA ASP A 135 0.23 16.12 6.86
C ASP A 135 0.45 15.96 8.38
N ILE A 136 -0.01 14.85 8.94
CA ILE A 136 0.16 14.54 10.36
C ILE A 136 1.56 13.98 10.64
N MET A 137 2.10 13.17 9.74
CA MET A 137 3.39 12.50 9.93
C MET A 137 4.57 13.48 9.97
N ILE A 138 4.55 14.52 9.14
CA ILE A 138 5.68 15.47 8.98
C ILE A 138 5.69 16.57 10.03
N ASP A 139 4.53 17.01 10.52
CA ASP A 139 4.44 18.07 11.53
C ASP A 139 4.62 17.48 12.93
N THR A 140 5.86 17.20 13.29
CA THR A 140 6.20 16.61 14.59
C THR A 140 6.06 17.61 15.75
N ALA A 141 5.97 18.92 15.46
CA ALA A 141 5.84 19.94 16.50
C ALA A 141 4.41 19.97 17.05
N VAL A 142 3.41 19.90 16.17
CA VAL A 142 1.99 19.87 16.57
C VAL A 142 1.52 18.42 16.79
N ASN A 143 1.94 17.50 15.92
CA ASN A 143 1.46 16.12 15.93
C ASN A 143 2.47 15.13 16.51
N GLY A 144 3.27 15.54 17.49
CA GLY A 144 4.19 14.64 18.19
C GLY A 144 3.51 13.40 18.75
N TRP A 145 2.25 13.52 19.18
CA TRP A 145 1.38 12.42 19.64
C TRP A 145 1.26 11.28 18.62
N TYR A 146 1.29 11.59 17.32
CA TYR A 146 1.28 10.57 16.26
C TYR A 146 2.45 9.60 16.47
N TRP A 147 3.65 10.14 16.68
CA TRP A 147 4.83 9.31 16.85
C TRP A 147 4.87 8.65 18.22
N TYR A 148 4.73 9.43 19.29
CA TYR A 148 4.99 8.94 20.65
C TYR A 148 3.85 8.12 21.24
N ASP A 149 2.60 8.47 20.95
CA ASP A 149 1.44 7.86 21.60
C ASP A 149 0.79 6.77 20.73
N GLU A 150 1.06 6.75 19.42
CA GLU A 150 0.42 5.82 18.48
C GLU A 150 1.43 4.90 17.76
N ILE A 151 2.49 5.46 17.17
CA ILE A 151 3.44 4.67 16.37
C ILE A 151 4.41 3.89 17.23
N LEU A 152 5.03 4.52 18.25
CA LEU A 152 5.98 3.82 19.11
C LEU A 152 5.34 2.63 19.85
N PRO A 153 4.14 2.73 20.44
CA PRO A 153 3.49 1.58 21.09
C PRO A 153 3.23 0.41 20.14
N LYS A 154 2.93 0.67 18.86
CA LYS A 154 2.77 -0.39 17.83
C LYS A 154 4.07 -1.14 17.58
N ILE A 155 5.22 -0.46 17.64
CA ILE A 155 6.55 -1.08 17.49
C ILE A 155 6.91 -1.86 18.76
N GLU A 156 6.66 -1.26 19.93
CA GLU A 156 6.95 -1.83 21.25
C GLU A 156 6.15 -3.10 21.53
N TYR A 157 4.93 -3.21 21.00
CA TYR A 157 4.12 -4.43 21.04
C TYR A 157 4.87 -5.68 20.54
N TYR A 158 5.82 -5.52 19.62
CA TYR A 158 6.66 -6.60 19.08
C TYR A 158 8.00 -6.76 19.82
N ASN A 159 8.10 -6.26 21.06
CA ASN A 159 9.35 -6.20 21.83
C ASN A 159 10.49 -5.58 21.01
N SER A 160 10.18 -4.48 20.33
CA SER A 160 11.11 -3.78 19.45
C SER A 160 11.12 -2.28 19.77
N SER A 161 12.12 -1.52 19.30
CA SER A 161 12.20 -0.07 19.50
C SER A 161 12.39 0.69 18.19
N ARG A 162 12.21 2.02 18.24
CA ARG A 162 12.49 2.92 17.10
C ARG A 162 13.91 2.79 16.55
N TYR A 163 14.88 2.42 17.39
CA TYR A 163 16.27 2.26 16.96
C TYR A 163 16.43 1.08 16.00
N GLN A 164 15.58 0.05 16.13
CA GLN A 164 15.63 -1.14 15.26
C GLN A 164 14.92 -0.91 13.92
N VAL A 165 14.13 0.17 13.77
CA VAL A 165 13.50 0.56 12.50
C VAL A 165 14.55 1.14 11.56
N GLN A 166 14.93 0.35 10.56
CA GLN A 166 15.96 0.73 9.58
C GLN A 166 15.40 0.87 8.16
N VAL A 167 14.20 0.34 7.91
CA VAL A 167 13.51 0.47 6.62
C VAL A 167 12.06 0.86 6.87
N ALA A 168 11.55 1.80 6.09
CA ALA A 168 10.15 2.21 6.11
C ALA A 168 9.55 2.15 4.71
N TRP A 169 8.39 1.52 4.58
CA TRP A 169 7.53 1.62 3.41
C TRP A 169 6.41 2.59 3.75
N ILE A 170 6.26 3.65 2.96
CA ILE A 170 5.28 4.69 3.23
C ILE A 170 4.33 4.76 2.05
N LYS A 171 3.03 4.61 2.33
CA LYS A 171 1.97 4.94 1.37
C LYS A 171 1.14 6.07 1.93
N SER A 172 1.21 7.20 1.26
CA SER A 172 0.38 8.35 1.54
C SER A 172 -0.61 8.59 0.42
N ALA A 173 -1.81 9.00 0.79
CA ALA A 173 -2.73 9.68 -0.09
C ALA A 173 -3.06 11.02 0.59
N SER A 174 -3.03 12.10 -0.19
CA SER A 174 -3.56 13.39 0.27
C SER A 174 -5.04 13.23 0.60
N LYS A 175 -5.51 13.94 1.62
CA LYS A 175 -6.94 14.19 1.77
C LYS A 175 -7.41 15.11 0.64
#